data_AF-A0A5A7PFG9-F1
#
_entry.id   AF-A0A5A7PFG9-F1
#
_cell.length_a   1.000
_cell.length_b   1.000
_cell.length_c   1.000
_cell.angle_alpha   90.00
_cell.angle_beta   90.00
_cell.angle_gamma   90.00
#
_symmetry.space_group_name_H-M   'P 1'
#
loop_
_entity.id
_entity.type
_entity.pdbx_description
1 polymer ?
#
loop_
_entity_poly.entity_id
_entity_poly.type
_entity_poly.pdbx_seq_one_letter_code
_entity_poly.pdbx_strand_id
1 'polypeptide(L)'
;MAPRGSEPTHHCLSQAVYRVGILAALRSIQTRSTIGLMITTSHNTVTDNGIKGADPSGGMLTQQWEPFADDVADSIFANATDPLALIQLLDDFVKKETIKLEGAPAAEVFLGRDTRPSGMFLVEAAKQGIKSIIGVPVSDIGVVTTPQLHWMVRAKNKGMEAHEKNYYDQLLTSFSITLLENISNNVNDKLIVDGADGVGGQNILQLMSKLSNLTIDVRNFGDGVINEGAGVDYVQKEKIVPRGIGPAYAGMRCASLDGDADRLIYFSVLPNSYKIDLVDGDKILSLFALFLKDQLSIFNGPEVGKNANNSYQTSLALVQTAYANGASTDYLKQLGLEVVLTPTGVKYLHEKAAEFDIGIYFEANGHGAILFSDNFLSWLETKNNELSSSSSEGSDQHKAALRLLAVSKLINQAVVDAILQHMGWSIHKWNGLYQDLPSRQLKLNIYEEGALYDPQEQKMWLGCMLKHLHKKQPI
;
A
#
# COMPACT_ATOMS: atom_id res chain seq x y z
N MET A 1 -21.09 -28.44 27.78
CA MET A 1 -21.28 -26.98 27.85
C MET A 1 -20.24 -26.35 26.94
N ALA A 2 -20.64 -25.92 25.74
CA ALA A 2 -19.76 -25.25 24.80
C ALA A 2 -19.58 -23.78 25.22
N PRO A 3 -18.38 -23.18 25.12
CA PRO A 3 -18.19 -21.78 25.44
C PRO A 3 -18.84 -20.93 24.34
N ARG A 4 -19.82 -20.10 24.73
CA ARG A 4 -20.29 -18.96 23.95
C ARG A 4 -19.16 -17.93 23.90
N GLY A 5 -18.59 -17.67 22.73
CA GLY A 5 -17.55 -16.66 22.58
C GLY A 5 -17.09 -16.48 21.14
N SER A 6 -17.78 -15.61 20.39
CA SER A 6 -17.29 -14.90 19.17
C SER A 6 -18.40 -14.15 18.41
N GLU A 7 -19.69 -14.43 18.65
CA GLU A 7 -20.80 -13.84 17.86
C GLU A 7 -20.99 -12.30 17.96
N PRO A 8 -20.77 -11.61 19.10
CA PRO A 8 -21.11 -10.18 19.22
C PRO A 8 -20.27 -9.25 18.32
N THR A 9 -19.01 -9.58 18.07
CA THR A 9 -18.07 -8.73 17.31
C THR A 9 -18.33 -8.79 15.81
N HIS A 10 -18.68 -9.96 15.27
CA HIS A 10 -19.04 -10.12 13.86
C HIS A 10 -20.34 -9.39 13.50
N HIS A 11 -21.31 -9.35 14.41
CA HIS A 11 -22.57 -8.63 14.18
C HIS A 11 -22.34 -7.11 14.09
N CYS A 12 -21.57 -6.53 15.01
CA CYS A 12 -21.24 -5.11 15.01
C CYS A 12 -20.45 -4.71 13.75
N LEU A 13 -19.46 -5.53 13.35
CA LEU A 13 -18.67 -5.27 12.15
C LEU A 13 -19.52 -5.28 10.88
N SER A 14 -20.51 -6.17 10.79
CA SER A 14 -21.36 -6.28 9.60
C SER A 14 -22.30 -5.09 9.47
N GLN A 15 -22.80 -4.56 10.59
CA GLN A 15 -23.53 -3.28 10.60
C GLN A 15 -22.63 -2.12 10.17
N ALA A 16 -21.37 -2.07 10.63
CA ALA A 16 -20.41 -1.06 10.19
C ALA A 16 -20.14 -1.15 8.69
N VAL A 17 -19.89 -2.35 8.18
CA VAL A 17 -19.63 -2.57 6.75
C VAL A 17 -20.85 -2.23 5.88
N TYR A 18 -22.07 -2.55 6.34
CA TYR A 18 -23.31 -2.10 5.68
C TYR A 18 -23.34 -0.57 5.55
N ARG A 19 -23.08 0.15 6.64
CA ARG A 19 -23.12 1.61 6.63
C ARG A 19 -21.99 2.24 5.82
N VAL A 20 -20.80 1.64 5.82
CA VAL A 20 -19.70 2.03 4.92
C VAL A 20 -20.09 1.80 3.45
N GLY A 21 -20.88 0.76 3.16
CA GLY A 21 -21.49 0.56 1.84
C GLY A 21 -22.37 1.73 1.40
N ILE A 22 -23.19 2.28 2.30
CA ILE A 22 -23.98 3.49 2.04
C ILE A 22 -23.05 4.67 1.72
N LEU A 23 -22.03 4.88 2.55
CA LEU A 23 -21.07 5.97 2.39
C LEU A 23 -20.34 5.89 1.04
N ALA A 24 -19.92 4.70 0.61
CA ALA A 24 -19.28 4.50 -0.69
C ALA A 24 -20.21 4.83 -1.86
N ALA A 25 -21.50 4.48 -1.75
CA ALA A 25 -22.49 4.81 -2.76
C ALA A 25 -22.70 6.33 -2.87
N LEU A 26 -22.82 7.02 -1.73
CA LEU A 26 -22.89 8.49 -1.68
C LEU A 26 -21.64 9.14 -2.24
N ARG A 27 -20.47 8.61 -1.90
CA ARG A 27 -19.18 9.07 -2.43
C ARG A 27 -19.12 8.92 -3.95
N SER A 28 -19.56 7.79 -4.50
CA SER A 28 -19.57 7.56 -5.95
C SER A 28 -20.47 8.57 -6.67
N ILE A 29 -21.64 8.91 -6.10
CA ILE A 29 -22.53 9.94 -6.64
C ILE A 29 -21.85 11.32 -6.60
N GLN A 30 -21.26 11.67 -5.45
CA GLN A 30 -20.61 12.97 -5.27
C GLN A 30 -19.47 13.17 -6.27
N THR A 31 -18.60 12.17 -6.42
CA THR A 31 -17.42 12.26 -7.29
C THR A 31 -17.71 11.86 -8.73
N ARG A 32 -18.90 11.32 -9.03
CA ARG A 32 -19.28 10.73 -10.33
C ARG A 32 -18.22 9.76 -10.85
N SER A 33 -17.66 8.99 -9.93
CA SER A 33 -16.48 8.15 -10.17
C SER A 33 -16.62 6.83 -9.44
N THR A 34 -15.89 5.83 -9.93
CA THR A 34 -15.80 4.52 -9.32
C THR A 34 -15.13 4.63 -7.96
N ILE A 35 -15.70 3.99 -6.95
CA ILE A 35 -15.16 3.92 -5.58
C ILE A 35 -14.87 2.45 -5.26
N GLY A 36 -13.83 2.18 -4.48
CA GLY A 36 -13.52 0.83 -4.00
C GLY A 36 -13.78 0.65 -2.52
N LEU A 37 -14.21 -0.55 -2.13
CA LEU A 37 -14.20 -1.03 -0.76
C LEU A 37 -13.46 -2.36 -0.67
N MET A 38 -12.41 -2.40 0.15
CA MET A 38 -11.59 -3.58 0.38
C MET A 38 -11.87 -4.16 1.76
N ILE A 39 -12.36 -5.39 1.83
CA ILE A 39 -12.62 -6.09 3.08
C ILE A 39 -11.37 -6.85 3.51
N THR A 40 -10.69 -6.32 4.52
CA THR A 40 -9.45 -6.87 5.08
C THR A 40 -9.08 -6.18 6.39
N THR A 41 -8.22 -6.83 7.16
CA THR A 41 -7.45 -6.21 8.26
C THR A 41 -5.93 -6.38 8.10
N SER A 42 -5.44 -6.64 6.89
CA SER A 42 -4.00 -6.69 6.59
C SER A 42 -3.29 -7.69 7.53
N HIS A 43 -2.32 -7.24 8.33
CA HIS A 43 -1.50 -8.00 9.28
C HIS A 43 -2.21 -8.60 10.51
N ASN A 44 -3.49 -8.31 10.76
CA ASN A 44 -4.21 -8.81 11.93
C ASN A 44 -4.40 -10.34 11.93
N THR A 45 -4.84 -10.90 13.07
CA THR A 45 -5.14 -12.34 13.23
C THR A 45 -6.38 -12.75 12.44
N VAL A 46 -6.49 -14.02 12.02
CA VAL A 46 -7.59 -14.53 11.15
C VAL A 46 -9.01 -14.22 11.64
N THR A 47 -9.22 -14.07 12.95
CA THR A 47 -10.53 -13.78 13.55
C THR A 47 -10.98 -12.33 13.34
N ASP A 48 -10.03 -11.42 13.11
CA ASP A 48 -10.32 -10.02 12.84
C ASP A 48 -10.74 -9.83 11.38
N ASN A 49 -11.51 -8.77 11.10
CA ASN A 49 -11.72 -8.28 9.74
C ASN A 49 -12.16 -6.81 9.77
N GLY A 50 -12.26 -6.19 8.61
CA GLY A 50 -12.44 -4.76 8.48
C GLY A 50 -12.70 -4.33 7.06
N ILE A 51 -12.70 -3.02 6.84
CA ILE A 51 -12.99 -2.42 5.54
C ILE A 51 -12.11 -1.19 5.33
N LYS A 52 -11.58 -1.03 4.12
CA LYS A 52 -10.80 0.14 3.67
C LYS A 52 -11.49 0.73 2.43
N GLY A 53 -11.53 2.06 2.32
CA GLY A 53 -12.07 2.75 1.15
C GLY A 53 -10.97 3.19 0.17
N ALA A 54 -11.23 3.06 -1.13
CA ALA A 54 -10.39 3.58 -2.20
C ALA A 54 -11.15 4.68 -2.97
N ASP A 55 -10.61 5.89 -2.95
CA ASP A 55 -11.16 7.06 -3.65
C ASP A 55 -10.82 7.00 -5.16
N PRO A 56 -11.36 7.90 -6.00
CA PRO A 56 -11.29 7.77 -7.46
C PRO A 56 -9.88 7.63 -8.05
N SER A 57 -8.88 8.24 -7.43
CA SER A 57 -7.48 8.15 -7.83
C SER A 57 -6.83 6.79 -7.54
N GLY A 58 -7.51 5.91 -6.82
CA GLY A 58 -6.92 4.74 -6.16
C GLY A 58 -6.21 5.09 -4.84
N GLY A 59 -6.27 6.34 -4.37
CA GLY A 59 -5.82 6.72 -3.04
C GLY A 59 -6.79 6.28 -1.93
N MET A 60 -6.44 6.52 -0.68
CA MET A 60 -7.36 6.33 0.44
C MET A 60 -8.50 7.35 0.41
N LEU A 61 -9.59 7.07 1.13
CA LEU A 61 -10.68 8.02 1.34
C LEU A 61 -10.14 9.37 1.85
N THR A 62 -10.62 10.47 1.28
CA THR A 62 -10.27 11.82 1.72
C THR A 62 -10.50 12.04 3.22
N GLN A 63 -9.57 12.71 3.89
CA GLN A 63 -9.66 13.04 5.32
C GLN A 63 -10.91 13.86 5.67
N GLN A 64 -11.44 14.63 4.71
CA GLN A 64 -12.67 15.40 4.91
C GLN A 64 -13.89 14.50 5.21
N TRP A 65 -13.85 13.24 4.77
CA TRP A 65 -14.91 12.26 4.95
C TRP A 65 -14.68 11.34 6.16
N GLU A 66 -13.51 11.36 6.78
CA GLU A 66 -13.19 10.51 7.94
C GLU A 66 -14.10 10.78 9.15
N PRO A 67 -14.31 12.04 9.60
CA PRO A 67 -15.19 12.29 10.75
C PRO A 67 -16.61 11.77 10.52
N PHE A 68 -17.08 11.82 9.27
CA PHE A 68 -18.39 11.30 8.92
C PHE A 68 -18.43 9.78 8.89
N ALA A 69 -17.39 9.12 8.35
CA ALA A 69 -17.27 7.68 8.42
C ALA A 69 -17.26 7.20 9.88
N ASP A 70 -16.58 7.94 10.76
CA ASP A 70 -16.55 7.69 12.21
C ASP A 70 -17.94 7.89 12.82
N ASP A 71 -18.65 9.00 12.55
CA ASP A 71 -20.02 9.23 13.06
C ASP A 71 -21.00 8.13 12.60
N VAL A 72 -20.87 7.68 11.36
CA VAL A 72 -21.68 6.61 10.77
C VAL A 72 -21.37 5.25 11.41
N ALA A 73 -20.12 4.99 11.75
CA ALA A 73 -19.72 3.79 12.48
C ALA A 73 -20.12 3.85 13.97
N ASP A 74 -19.91 4.99 14.63
CA ASP A 74 -20.20 5.19 16.05
C ASP A 74 -21.68 5.26 16.35
N SER A 75 -22.52 5.67 15.40
CA SER A 75 -23.98 5.58 15.55
C SER A 75 -24.50 4.14 15.64
N ILE A 76 -23.65 3.11 15.47
CA ILE A 76 -23.98 1.73 15.84
C ILE A 76 -24.12 1.61 17.37
N PHE A 77 -23.29 2.35 18.10
CA PHE A 77 -23.21 2.30 19.57
C PHE A 77 -23.98 3.43 20.25
N ALA A 78 -23.99 4.63 19.66
CA ALA A 78 -24.64 5.80 20.26
C ALA A 78 -26.17 5.81 20.10
N ASN A 79 -26.68 5.25 18.99
CA ASN A 79 -28.10 5.31 18.61
C ASN A 79 -28.68 3.93 18.28
N ALA A 80 -28.22 2.87 18.97
CA ALA A 80 -28.48 1.46 18.66
C ALA A 80 -29.98 1.04 18.57
N THR A 81 -30.95 1.95 18.71
CA THR A 81 -32.39 1.65 18.68
C THR A 81 -33.26 2.55 17.80
N ASP A 82 -32.76 3.65 17.20
CA ASP A 82 -33.58 4.53 16.35
C ASP A 82 -33.09 4.61 14.88
N PRO A 83 -33.73 3.88 13.94
CA PRO A 83 -33.46 3.97 12.51
C PRO A 83 -33.59 5.40 11.94
N LEU A 84 -34.43 6.26 12.54
CA LEU A 84 -34.61 7.63 12.08
C LEU A 84 -33.36 8.48 12.32
N ALA A 85 -32.58 8.19 13.36
CA ALA A 85 -31.35 8.90 13.65
C ALA A 85 -30.28 8.67 12.59
N LEU A 86 -30.18 7.45 12.05
CA LEU A 86 -29.27 7.16 10.94
C LEU A 86 -29.70 7.87 9.66
N ILE A 87 -31.01 7.87 9.35
CA ILE A 87 -31.54 8.58 8.18
C ILE A 87 -31.25 10.08 8.30
N GLN A 88 -31.49 10.68 9.48
CA GLN A 88 -31.21 12.09 9.72
C GLN A 88 -29.71 12.42 9.55
N LEU A 89 -28.82 11.58 10.09
CA LEU A 89 -27.38 11.73 9.91
C LEU A 89 -26.97 11.69 8.42
N LEU A 90 -27.54 10.76 7.65
CA LEU A 90 -27.31 10.66 6.21
C LEU A 90 -27.87 11.88 5.46
N ASP A 91 -29.07 12.35 5.79
CA ASP A 91 -29.70 13.51 5.17
C ASP A 91 -28.90 14.79 5.41
N ASP A 92 -28.44 15.00 6.64
CA ASP A 92 -27.62 16.17 7.00
C ASP A 92 -26.29 16.14 6.26
N PHE A 93 -25.71 14.94 6.10
CA PHE A 93 -24.50 14.76 5.32
C PHE A 93 -24.70 15.00 3.82
N VAL A 94 -25.74 14.44 3.22
CA VAL A 94 -26.09 14.66 1.80
C VAL A 94 -26.27 16.15 1.53
N LYS A 95 -26.89 16.90 2.44
CA LYS A 95 -27.02 18.36 2.36
C LYS A 95 -25.67 19.05 2.49
N LYS A 96 -24.86 18.71 3.50
CA LYS A 96 -23.54 19.29 3.77
C LYS A 96 -22.60 19.13 2.58
N GLU A 97 -22.53 17.92 2.03
CA GLU A 97 -21.67 17.56 0.90
C GLU A 97 -22.29 17.91 -0.47
N THR A 98 -23.48 18.51 -0.48
CA THR A 98 -24.23 18.92 -1.68
C THR A 98 -24.43 17.76 -2.67
N ILE A 99 -24.72 16.57 -2.17
CA ILE A 99 -24.91 15.35 -2.97
C ILE A 99 -26.32 15.39 -3.57
N LYS A 100 -26.42 15.36 -4.90
CA LYS A 100 -27.70 15.26 -5.59
C LYS A 100 -28.04 13.80 -5.77
N LEU A 101 -29.09 13.30 -5.11
CA LEU A 101 -29.50 11.90 -5.23
C LEU A 101 -30.43 11.66 -6.43
N GLU A 102 -31.31 12.62 -6.73
CA GLU A 102 -32.26 12.49 -7.85
C GLU A 102 -31.58 12.64 -9.20
N GLY A 103 -31.71 11.60 -10.04
CA GLY A 103 -31.22 11.62 -11.43
C GLY A 103 -29.70 11.76 -11.57
N ALA A 104 -28.94 11.64 -10.48
CA ALA A 104 -27.50 11.79 -10.54
C ALA A 104 -26.85 10.52 -11.11
N PRO A 105 -25.96 10.67 -12.11
CA PRO A 105 -25.21 9.54 -12.62
C PRO A 105 -24.17 9.13 -11.58
N ALA A 106 -24.43 8.02 -10.88
CA ALA A 106 -23.38 7.29 -10.20
C ALA A 106 -22.53 6.52 -11.22
N ALA A 107 -21.26 6.29 -10.90
CA ALA A 107 -20.44 5.38 -11.69
C ALA A 107 -20.68 3.95 -11.24
N GLU A 108 -19.98 3.50 -10.19
CA GLU A 108 -20.00 2.12 -9.69
C GLU A 108 -19.22 2.02 -8.36
N VAL A 109 -19.53 1.02 -7.54
CA VAL A 109 -18.70 0.64 -6.40
C VAL A 109 -18.09 -0.74 -6.62
N PHE A 110 -16.77 -0.84 -6.54
CA PHE A 110 -16.02 -2.10 -6.57
C PHE A 110 -15.86 -2.66 -5.16
N LEU A 111 -16.17 -3.94 -4.97
CA LEU A 111 -15.97 -4.67 -3.72
C LEU A 111 -14.88 -5.72 -3.91
N GLY A 112 -13.82 -5.65 -3.11
CA GLY A 112 -12.79 -6.67 -3.01
C GLY A 112 -12.68 -7.22 -1.59
N ARG A 113 -12.09 -8.40 -1.43
CA ARG A 113 -11.76 -8.98 -0.12
C ARG A 113 -10.47 -9.77 -0.13
N ASP A 114 -9.89 -9.96 1.04
CA ASP A 114 -8.81 -10.94 1.25
C ASP A 114 -9.37 -12.37 1.46
N THR A 115 -8.52 -13.28 1.92
CA THR A 115 -8.82 -14.71 2.13
C THR A 115 -9.51 -15.02 3.47
N ARG A 116 -9.82 -14.03 4.31
CA ARG A 116 -10.42 -14.28 5.63
C ARG A 116 -11.81 -14.94 5.50
N PRO A 117 -12.13 -15.92 6.37
CA PRO A 117 -13.41 -16.64 6.30
C PRO A 117 -14.65 -15.73 6.43
N SER A 118 -14.56 -14.67 7.26
CA SER A 118 -15.65 -13.71 7.46
C SER A 118 -15.89 -12.79 6.24
N GLY A 119 -14.98 -12.75 5.27
CA GLY A 119 -15.00 -11.79 4.17
C GLY A 119 -16.26 -11.89 3.29
N MET A 120 -16.74 -13.10 3.00
CA MET A 120 -17.95 -13.28 2.18
C MET A 120 -19.20 -12.67 2.82
N PHE A 121 -19.34 -12.81 4.14
CA PHE A 121 -20.47 -12.23 4.88
C PHE A 121 -20.42 -10.70 4.87
N LEU A 122 -19.23 -10.14 5.04
CA LEU A 122 -19.02 -8.68 5.03
C LEU A 122 -19.22 -8.09 3.62
N VAL A 123 -18.82 -8.80 2.56
CA VAL A 123 -19.10 -8.39 1.18
C VAL A 123 -20.60 -8.25 0.97
N GLU A 124 -21.39 -9.20 1.45
CA GLU A 124 -22.85 -9.14 1.33
C GLU A 124 -23.45 -7.99 2.14
N ALA A 125 -22.95 -7.73 3.35
CA ALA A 125 -23.34 -6.56 4.13
C ALA A 125 -23.05 -5.24 3.39
N ALA A 126 -21.86 -5.09 2.80
CA ALA A 126 -21.49 -3.93 2.00
C ALA A 126 -22.40 -3.76 0.77
N LYS A 127 -22.69 -4.87 0.06
CA LYS A 127 -23.63 -4.87 -1.09
C LYS A 127 -25.01 -4.37 -0.70
N GLN A 128 -25.53 -4.81 0.43
CA GLN A 128 -26.85 -4.36 0.92
C GLN A 128 -26.83 -2.87 1.27
N GLY A 129 -25.74 -2.40 1.87
CA GLY A 129 -25.53 -0.97 2.14
C GLY A 129 -25.55 -0.13 0.86
N ILE A 130 -24.76 -0.53 -0.14
CA ILE A 130 -24.68 0.17 -1.43
C ILE A 130 -26.05 0.20 -2.13
N LYS A 131 -26.73 -0.95 -2.18
CA LYS A 131 -28.05 -1.10 -2.84
C LYS A 131 -29.17 -0.31 -2.16
N SER A 132 -28.97 0.15 -0.92
CA SER A 132 -29.93 1.04 -0.27
C SER A 132 -29.98 2.43 -0.91
N ILE A 133 -28.93 2.83 -1.64
CA ILE A 133 -28.91 4.03 -2.47
C ILE A 133 -29.27 3.65 -3.91
N ILE A 134 -30.42 4.13 -4.37
CA ILE A 134 -30.97 3.79 -5.69
C ILE A 134 -30.05 4.33 -6.80
N GLY A 135 -29.77 3.50 -7.81
CA GLY A 135 -29.06 3.91 -9.02
C GLY A 135 -27.54 3.78 -8.96
N VAL A 136 -26.98 3.19 -7.90
CA VAL A 136 -25.54 2.92 -7.79
C VAL A 136 -25.23 1.44 -8.11
N PRO A 137 -24.56 1.16 -9.24
CA PRO A 137 -24.09 -0.20 -9.57
C PRO A 137 -23.04 -0.68 -8.57
N VAL A 138 -23.00 -1.99 -8.34
CA VAL A 138 -21.98 -2.64 -7.50
C VAL A 138 -21.39 -3.85 -8.23
N SER A 139 -20.07 -3.93 -8.27
CA SER A 139 -19.32 -5.06 -8.82
C SER A 139 -18.50 -5.74 -7.73
N ASP A 140 -18.71 -7.05 -7.58
CA ASP A 140 -17.89 -7.90 -6.74
C ASP A 140 -16.69 -8.40 -7.55
N ILE A 141 -15.50 -7.91 -7.19
CA ILE A 141 -14.23 -8.23 -7.83
C ILE A 141 -13.63 -9.51 -7.22
N GLY A 142 -14.21 -10.01 -6.12
CA GLY A 142 -13.79 -11.26 -5.49
C GLY A 142 -12.55 -11.12 -4.61
N VAL A 143 -11.69 -12.15 -4.66
CA VAL A 143 -10.48 -12.23 -3.84
C VAL A 143 -9.34 -11.52 -4.56
N VAL A 144 -8.89 -10.40 -4.00
CA VAL A 144 -7.83 -9.55 -4.58
C VAL A 144 -6.93 -9.03 -3.46
N THR A 145 -5.71 -8.62 -3.79
CA THR A 145 -4.88 -7.85 -2.85
C THR A 145 -5.43 -6.43 -2.71
N THR A 146 -5.07 -5.76 -1.61
CA THR A 146 -5.45 -4.34 -1.43
C THR A 146 -4.91 -3.48 -2.59
N PRO A 147 -3.63 -3.59 -3.01
CA PRO A 147 -3.13 -2.85 -4.17
C PRO A 147 -3.86 -3.15 -5.48
N GLN A 148 -4.34 -4.37 -5.71
CA GLN A 148 -5.12 -4.71 -6.91
C GLN A 148 -6.42 -3.92 -6.96
N LEU A 149 -7.20 -3.88 -5.88
CA LEU A 149 -8.44 -3.11 -5.85
C LEU A 149 -8.19 -1.62 -6.11
N HIS A 150 -7.20 -1.05 -5.42
CA HIS A 150 -6.83 0.37 -5.59
C HIS A 150 -6.41 0.69 -7.03
N TRP A 151 -5.63 -0.21 -7.66
CA TRP A 151 -5.27 -0.09 -9.08
C TRP A 151 -6.50 -0.16 -9.99
N MET A 152 -7.42 -1.10 -9.76
CA MET A 152 -8.62 -1.28 -10.59
C MET A 152 -9.53 -0.05 -10.51
N VAL A 153 -9.71 0.54 -9.33
CA VAL A 153 -10.46 1.80 -9.16
C VAL A 153 -9.83 2.92 -9.97
N ARG A 154 -8.51 3.13 -9.84
CA ARG A 154 -7.76 4.14 -10.61
C ARG A 154 -7.88 3.91 -12.11
N ALA A 155 -7.67 2.67 -12.56
CA ALA A 155 -7.71 2.28 -13.97
C ALA A 155 -9.09 2.57 -14.58
N LYS A 156 -10.16 2.13 -13.90
CA LYS A 156 -11.54 2.35 -14.34
C LYS A 156 -11.85 3.84 -14.48
N ASN A 157 -11.45 4.66 -13.51
CA ASN A 157 -11.66 6.11 -13.55
C ASN A 157 -10.82 6.85 -14.59
N LYS A 158 -9.68 6.27 -15.01
CA LYS A 158 -8.89 6.75 -16.14
C LYS A 158 -9.39 6.21 -17.50
N GLY A 159 -10.51 5.49 -17.53
CA GLY A 159 -11.08 4.91 -18.75
C GLY A 159 -10.30 3.69 -19.28
N MET A 160 -9.46 3.08 -18.44
CA MET A 160 -8.69 1.87 -18.78
C MET A 160 -9.47 0.61 -18.41
N GLU A 161 -9.11 -0.52 -19.04
CA GLU A 161 -9.57 -1.83 -18.60
C GLU A 161 -9.03 -2.13 -17.19
N ALA A 162 -9.92 -2.56 -16.30
CA ALA A 162 -9.65 -2.72 -14.87
C ALA A 162 -9.83 -4.19 -14.43
N HIS A 163 -9.31 -5.14 -15.20
CA HIS A 163 -9.33 -6.56 -14.83
C HIS A 163 -7.99 -7.01 -14.25
N GLU A 164 -8.01 -8.13 -13.53
CA GLU A 164 -6.82 -8.73 -12.91
C GLU A 164 -5.70 -9.02 -13.92
N LYS A 165 -6.06 -9.48 -15.13
CA LYS A 165 -5.09 -9.68 -16.21
C LYS A 165 -4.36 -8.38 -16.55
N ASN A 166 -5.07 -7.26 -16.69
CA ASN A 166 -4.48 -5.97 -17.04
C ASN A 166 -3.51 -5.47 -15.95
N TYR A 167 -3.84 -5.73 -14.67
CA TYR A 167 -2.94 -5.48 -13.54
C TYR A 167 -1.63 -6.26 -13.68
N TYR A 168 -1.71 -7.56 -13.94
CA TYR A 168 -0.53 -8.41 -14.12
C TYR A 168 0.28 -8.00 -15.36
N ASP A 169 -0.38 -7.72 -16.48
CA ASP A 169 0.29 -7.30 -17.71
C ASP A 169 1.06 -5.98 -17.48
N GLN A 170 0.44 -4.99 -16.80
CA GLN A 170 1.12 -3.74 -16.45
C GLN A 170 2.35 -3.98 -15.56
N LEU A 171 2.24 -4.85 -14.55
CA LEU A 171 3.38 -5.19 -13.69
C LEU A 171 4.52 -5.85 -14.48
N LEU A 172 4.22 -6.86 -15.29
CA LEU A 172 5.21 -7.62 -16.04
C LEU A 172 5.91 -6.76 -17.10
N THR A 173 5.14 -5.93 -17.82
CA THR A 173 5.70 -4.99 -18.80
C THR A 173 6.61 -3.97 -18.12
N SER A 174 6.16 -3.36 -17.02
CA SER A 174 6.94 -2.34 -16.33
C SER A 174 8.18 -2.93 -15.64
N PHE A 175 8.10 -4.15 -15.12
CA PHE A 175 9.23 -4.90 -14.58
C PHE A 175 10.28 -5.13 -15.67
N SER A 176 9.85 -5.61 -16.84
CA SER A 176 10.73 -5.86 -17.99
C SER A 176 11.39 -4.58 -18.51
N ILE A 177 10.66 -3.46 -18.58
CA ILE A 177 11.21 -2.15 -18.99
C ILE A 177 12.24 -1.63 -17.97
N THR A 178 11.99 -1.82 -16.67
CA THR A 178 12.93 -1.40 -15.63
C THR A 178 14.29 -2.12 -15.79
N LEU A 179 14.27 -3.37 -16.24
CA LEU A 179 15.47 -4.18 -16.47
C LEU A 179 16.26 -3.84 -17.73
N LEU A 180 15.71 -3.06 -18.68
CA LEU A 180 16.28 -2.83 -20.03
C LEU A 180 17.82 -2.91 -20.05
N GLU A 181 18.31 -3.95 -20.74
CA GLU A 181 19.71 -4.27 -21.09
C GLU A 181 20.69 -4.65 -19.96
N ASN A 182 20.32 -4.54 -18.68
CA ASN A 182 21.19 -4.87 -17.55
C ASN A 182 20.73 -6.14 -16.81
N ILE A 183 20.77 -7.29 -17.50
CA ILE A 183 20.70 -8.58 -16.80
C ILE A 183 22.11 -8.85 -16.24
N SER A 184 22.35 -8.44 -15.00
CA SER A 184 23.55 -8.87 -14.29
C SER A 184 23.48 -10.38 -14.09
N ASN A 185 24.23 -11.15 -14.89
CA ASN A 185 24.35 -12.62 -14.78
C ASN A 185 24.94 -13.12 -13.44
N ASN A 186 25.16 -12.23 -12.46
CA ASN A 186 25.94 -12.49 -11.25
C ASN A 186 25.14 -12.43 -9.94
N VAL A 187 23.84 -12.14 -9.97
CA VAL A 187 23.01 -12.19 -8.75
C VAL A 187 22.35 -13.54 -8.67
N ASN A 188 22.46 -14.22 -7.53
CA ASN A 188 21.73 -15.46 -7.29
C ASN A 188 20.22 -15.16 -7.40
N ASP A 189 19.60 -15.53 -8.51
CA ASP A 189 18.29 -15.06 -8.99
C ASP A 189 17.09 -15.69 -8.27
N LYS A 190 17.33 -16.37 -7.14
CA LYS A 190 16.28 -17.01 -6.36
C LYS A 190 15.83 -16.11 -5.21
N LEU A 191 14.59 -15.65 -5.30
CA LEU A 191 13.87 -14.97 -4.22
C LEU A 191 12.99 -15.98 -3.47
N ILE A 192 13.10 -16.02 -2.14
CA ILE A 192 12.16 -16.77 -1.30
C ILE A 192 11.10 -15.81 -0.79
N VAL A 193 9.83 -16.08 -1.05
CA VAL A 193 8.74 -15.20 -0.61
C VAL A 193 7.84 -15.93 0.37
N ASP A 194 7.72 -15.39 1.57
CA ASP A 194 6.68 -15.74 2.52
C ASP A 194 5.40 -14.95 2.19
N GLY A 195 4.37 -15.66 1.72
CA GLY A 195 3.07 -15.12 1.32
C GLY A 195 2.10 -14.91 2.48
N ALA A 196 2.52 -15.13 3.73
CA ALA A 196 1.73 -14.94 4.95
C ALA A 196 0.40 -15.72 5.01
N ASP A 197 0.25 -16.77 4.19
CA ASP A 197 -1.02 -17.46 3.91
C ASP A 197 -2.15 -16.52 3.46
N GLY A 198 -1.77 -15.35 2.93
CA GLY A 198 -2.65 -14.32 2.42
C GLY A 198 -2.90 -14.42 0.92
N VAL A 199 -3.71 -13.50 0.42
CA VAL A 199 -4.04 -13.41 -1.02
C VAL A 199 -2.79 -13.15 -1.88
N GLY A 200 -1.80 -12.42 -1.35
CA GLY A 200 -0.55 -12.12 -2.06
C GLY A 200 0.23 -13.35 -2.51
N GLY A 201 0.31 -14.38 -1.66
CA GLY A 201 1.01 -15.62 -1.99
C GLY A 201 0.42 -16.33 -3.21
N GLN A 202 -0.92 -16.40 -3.29
CA GLN A 202 -1.64 -16.99 -4.42
C GLN A 202 -1.42 -16.20 -5.71
N ASN A 203 -1.42 -14.87 -5.63
CA ASN A 203 -1.22 -14.00 -6.78
C ASN A 203 0.21 -14.10 -7.33
N ILE A 204 1.22 -14.24 -6.46
CA ILE A 204 2.60 -14.45 -6.89
C ILE A 204 2.71 -15.78 -7.66
N LEU A 205 2.07 -16.86 -7.20
CA LEU A 205 2.08 -18.14 -7.92
C LEU A 205 1.56 -18.01 -9.35
N GLN A 206 0.53 -17.19 -9.56
CA GLN A 206 0.01 -16.91 -10.91
C GLN A 206 1.01 -16.10 -11.75
N LEU A 207 1.65 -15.10 -11.15
CA LEU A 207 2.64 -14.23 -11.80
C LEU A 207 3.92 -14.97 -12.18
N MET A 208 4.37 -15.91 -11.36
CA MET A 208 5.61 -16.68 -11.58
C MET A 208 5.61 -17.43 -12.90
N SER A 209 4.45 -17.92 -13.35
CA SER A 209 4.33 -18.60 -14.65
C SER A 209 4.63 -17.70 -15.85
N LYS A 210 4.63 -16.37 -15.64
CA LYS A 210 4.84 -15.34 -16.67
C LYS A 210 6.17 -14.60 -16.52
N LEU A 211 6.90 -14.82 -15.43
CA LEU A 211 8.20 -14.18 -15.15
C LEU A 211 9.34 -15.06 -15.67
N SER A 212 10.16 -14.53 -16.58
CA SER A 212 11.33 -15.24 -17.12
C SER A 212 12.65 -14.91 -16.41
N ASN A 213 12.74 -13.75 -15.76
CA ASN A 213 14.00 -13.16 -15.31
C ASN A 213 14.19 -13.21 -13.78
N LEU A 214 13.29 -13.86 -13.05
CA LEU A 214 13.35 -13.98 -11.59
C LEU A 214 12.79 -15.34 -11.18
N THR A 215 13.59 -16.13 -10.47
CA THR A 215 13.11 -17.38 -9.89
C THR A 215 12.55 -17.09 -8.51
N ILE A 216 11.28 -17.42 -8.28
CA ILE A 216 10.63 -17.23 -6.99
C ILE A 216 10.34 -18.60 -6.37
N ASP A 217 10.45 -18.72 -5.05
CA ASP A 217 10.00 -19.88 -4.26
C ASP A 217 9.07 -19.36 -3.18
N VAL A 218 7.77 -19.58 -3.37
CA VAL A 218 6.74 -19.06 -2.46
C VAL A 218 6.48 -20.07 -1.35
N ARG A 219 6.46 -19.58 -0.11
CA ARG A 219 6.11 -20.28 1.13
C ARG A 219 4.89 -19.63 1.74
N ASN A 220 4.13 -20.38 2.55
CA ASN A 220 2.92 -19.90 3.21
C ASN A 220 1.99 -19.20 2.19
N PHE A 221 1.54 -19.95 1.19
CA PHE A 221 0.76 -19.42 0.05
C PHE A 221 -0.74 -19.73 0.17
N GLY A 222 -1.21 -20.00 1.38
CA GLY A 222 -2.60 -20.30 1.70
C GLY A 222 -2.82 -21.74 2.16
N ASP A 223 -1.76 -22.45 2.55
CA ASP A 223 -1.81 -23.78 3.15
C ASP A 223 -1.87 -23.76 4.68
N GLY A 224 -1.68 -22.59 5.30
CA GLY A 224 -1.88 -22.34 6.73
C GLY A 224 -2.92 -21.27 7.05
N VAL A 225 -2.83 -20.73 8.26
CA VAL A 225 -3.68 -19.63 8.75
C VAL A 225 -3.01 -18.30 8.46
N ILE A 226 -3.76 -17.36 7.88
CA ILE A 226 -3.27 -16.02 7.52
C ILE A 226 -2.55 -15.34 8.69
N ASN A 227 -1.33 -14.86 8.43
CA ASN A 227 -0.40 -14.22 9.36
C ASN A 227 0.04 -15.06 10.59
N GLU A 228 -0.26 -16.37 10.65
CA GLU A 228 0.11 -17.20 11.80
C GLU A 228 1.53 -17.75 11.68
N GLY A 229 2.46 -17.17 12.47
CA GLY A 229 3.88 -17.53 12.44
C GLY A 229 4.56 -17.14 11.11
N ALA A 230 3.95 -16.22 10.37
CA ALA A 230 4.35 -15.80 9.04
C ALA A 230 3.93 -14.35 8.79
N GLY A 231 4.49 -13.75 7.75
CA GLY A 231 4.19 -12.41 7.28
C GLY A 231 5.02 -11.29 7.92
N VAL A 232 4.89 -10.11 7.33
CA VAL A 232 5.70 -8.91 7.66
C VAL A 232 5.72 -8.62 9.15
N ASP A 233 4.56 -8.59 9.81
CA ASP A 233 4.44 -8.20 11.22
C ASP A 233 5.17 -9.17 12.16
N TYR A 234 5.04 -10.48 11.89
CA TYR A 234 5.75 -11.52 12.63
C TYR A 234 7.26 -11.40 12.45
N VAL A 235 7.72 -11.35 11.20
CA VAL A 235 9.16 -11.30 10.88
C VAL A 235 9.81 -10.02 11.41
N GLN A 236 9.14 -8.87 11.31
CA GLN A 236 9.67 -7.60 11.78
C GLN A 236 9.77 -7.53 13.31
N LYS A 237 8.74 -7.99 14.03
CA LYS A 237 8.67 -7.88 15.49
C LYS A 237 9.51 -8.93 16.19
N GLU A 238 9.40 -10.18 15.76
CA GLU A 238 10.11 -11.29 16.39
C GLU A 238 11.56 -11.39 15.89
N LYS A 239 11.88 -10.79 14.74
CA LYS A 239 13.23 -10.82 14.11
C LYS A 239 13.75 -12.24 13.93
N ILE A 240 12.85 -13.14 13.54
CA ILE A 240 13.11 -14.54 13.22
C ILE A 240 12.43 -14.91 11.90
N VAL A 241 12.87 -16.02 11.32
CA VAL A 241 12.30 -16.54 10.08
C VAL A 241 10.83 -16.94 10.24
N PRO A 242 10.00 -16.76 9.21
CA PRO A 242 8.62 -17.25 9.20
C PRO A 242 8.58 -18.77 9.05
N ARG A 243 7.40 -19.36 9.31
CA ARG A 243 7.14 -20.80 9.16
C ARG A 243 7.59 -21.28 7.77
N GLY A 244 8.25 -22.44 7.73
CA GLY A 244 8.72 -23.04 6.48
C GLY A 244 10.01 -22.43 5.90
N ILE A 245 10.54 -21.37 6.51
CA ILE A 245 11.87 -20.80 6.20
C ILE A 245 12.81 -21.07 7.40
N GLY A 246 14.09 -21.30 7.13
CA GLY A 246 15.05 -21.75 8.15
C GLY A 246 16.51 -21.70 7.68
N PRO A 247 17.44 -22.30 8.44
CA PRO A 247 18.88 -22.21 8.17
C PRO A 247 19.33 -22.65 6.77
N ALA A 248 18.56 -23.51 6.10
CA ALA A 248 18.83 -23.94 4.73
C ALA A 248 18.77 -22.80 3.69
N TYR A 249 18.14 -21.67 4.04
CA TYR A 249 18.03 -20.48 3.21
C TYR A 249 19.05 -19.40 3.60
N ALA A 250 20.07 -19.72 4.40
CA ALA A 250 21.11 -18.79 4.79
C ALA A 250 21.79 -18.15 3.56
N GLY A 251 21.98 -16.83 3.61
CA GLY A 251 22.55 -16.05 2.50
C GLY A 251 21.64 -15.85 1.29
N MET A 252 20.41 -16.40 1.28
CA MET A 252 19.44 -16.14 0.22
C MET A 252 18.66 -14.85 0.50
N ARG A 253 18.20 -14.20 -0.57
CA ARG A 253 17.28 -13.07 -0.49
C ARG A 253 15.88 -13.59 -0.16
N CYS A 254 15.34 -13.18 0.97
CA CYS A 254 13.99 -13.52 1.40
C CYS A 254 13.14 -12.26 1.49
N ALA A 255 11.83 -12.41 1.29
CA ALA A 255 10.83 -11.37 1.46
C ALA A 255 9.61 -11.92 2.18
N SER A 256 8.91 -11.08 2.93
CA SER A 256 7.60 -11.39 3.51
C SER A 256 6.59 -10.35 3.05
N LEU A 257 5.40 -10.83 2.69
CA LEU A 257 4.18 -10.01 2.53
C LEU A 257 3.36 -10.03 3.82
N ASP A 258 2.35 -9.19 3.92
CA ASP A 258 1.28 -9.34 4.90
C ASP A 258 0.00 -9.90 4.24
N GLY A 259 -1.03 -10.18 5.03
CA GLY A 259 -2.21 -10.91 4.61
C GLY A 259 -2.94 -10.38 3.37
N ASP A 260 -2.96 -9.06 3.14
CA ASP A 260 -3.55 -8.41 1.96
C ASP A 260 -2.51 -7.85 0.97
N ALA A 261 -1.23 -8.14 1.21
CA ALA A 261 -0.07 -7.73 0.41
C ALA A 261 0.02 -6.22 0.18
N ASP A 262 -0.27 -5.41 1.21
CA ASP A 262 -0.01 -3.97 1.20
C ASP A 262 1.32 -3.58 1.87
N ARG A 263 1.99 -4.55 2.52
CA ARG A 263 3.34 -4.40 3.10
C ARG A 263 4.34 -5.37 2.49
N LEU A 264 5.60 -4.95 2.48
CA LEU A 264 6.72 -5.79 2.08
C LEU A 264 7.94 -5.44 2.92
N ILE A 265 8.61 -6.49 3.40
CA ILE A 265 9.97 -6.39 3.96
C ILE A 265 10.85 -7.46 3.34
N TYR A 266 12.15 -7.21 3.34
CA TYR A 266 13.16 -8.20 2.97
C TYR A 266 13.96 -8.63 4.20
N PHE A 267 14.60 -9.77 4.10
CA PHE A 267 15.54 -10.24 5.11
C PHE A 267 16.49 -11.29 4.53
N SER A 268 17.61 -11.52 5.21
CA SER A 268 18.46 -12.69 5.00
C SER A 268 18.52 -13.53 6.26
N VAL A 269 18.53 -14.86 6.10
CA VAL A 269 18.67 -15.78 7.23
C VAL A 269 20.13 -15.85 7.66
N LEU A 270 20.38 -15.73 8.95
CA LEU A 270 21.74 -15.86 9.50
C LEU A 270 22.23 -17.32 9.41
N PRO A 271 23.52 -17.57 9.11
CA PRO A 271 24.06 -18.92 9.03
C PRO A 271 23.79 -19.74 10.29
N ASN A 272 23.31 -20.98 10.12
CA ASN A 272 23.00 -21.91 11.22
C ASN A 272 22.06 -21.34 12.29
N SER A 273 21.17 -20.41 11.93
CA SER A 273 20.26 -19.73 12.86
C SER A 273 18.85 -19.59 12.29
N TYR A 274 17.89 -19.35 13.19
CA TYR A 274 16.54 -18.91 12.86
C TYR A 274 16.37 -17.38 12.96
N LYS A 275 17.45 -16.67 13.34
CA LYS A 275 17.49 -15.21 13.34
C LYS A 275 17.73 -14.67 11.94
N ILE A 276 17.36 -13.42 11.74
CA ILE A 276 17.45 -12.74 10.45
C ILE A 276 18.24 -11.44 10.55
N ASP A 277 18.81 -11.02 9.43
CA ASP A 277 19.13 -9.61 9.18
C ASP A 277 17.94 -8.98 8.45
N LEU A 278 17.28 -8.04 9.11
CA LEU A 278 16.09 -7.36 8.60
C LEU A 278 16.47 -6.26 7.61
N VAL A 279 15.69 -6.15 6.53
CA VAL A 279 15.74 -5.07 5.54
C VAL A 279 14.33 -4.50 5.40
N ASP A 280 14.04 -3.49 6.20
CA ASP A 280 12.69 -2.98 6.43
C ASP A 280 12.29 -1.86 5.45
N GLY A 281 11.17 -1.18 5.73
CA GLY A 281 10.67 -0.12 4.86
C GLY A 281 11.65 1.05 4.63
N ASP A 282 12.49 1.41 5.61
CA ASP A 282 13.47 2.49 5.43
C ASP A 282 14.57 2.10 4.43
N LYS A 283 14.95 0.82 4.42
CA LYS A 283 15.89 0.27 3.43
C LYS A 283 15.29 0.27 2.03
N ILE A 284 13.99 -0.05 1.91
CA ILE A 284 13.25 0.00 0.63
C ILE A 284 13.20 1.44 0.11
N LEU A 285 12.83 2.39 0.97
CA LEU A 285 12.84 3.81 0.63
C LEU A 285 14.22 4.26 0.17
N SER A 286 15.28 3.85 0.86
CA SER A 286 16.66 4.22 0.51
C SER A 286 17.11 3.66 -0.83
N LEU A 287 16.67 2.43 -1.18
CA LEU A 287 16.92 1.84 -2.49
C LEU A 287 16.26 2.66 -3.61
N PHE A 288 14.98 2.99 -3.43
CA PHE A 288 14.23 3.79 -4.41
C PHE A 288 14.79 5.20 -4.57
N ALA A 289 15.19 5.82 -3.45
CA ALA A 289 15.81 7.13 -3.44
C ALA A 289 17.10 7.16 -4.30
N LEU A 290 17.97 6.16 -4.14
CA LEU A 290 19.20 6.05 -4.90
C LEU A 290 18.94 5.78 -6.38
N PHE A 291 18.04 4.85 -6.69
CA PHE A 291 17.69 4.53 -8.06
C PHE A 291 17.09 5.74 -8.79
N LEU A 292 16.09 6.40 -8.20
CA LEU A 292 15.42 7.55 -8.84
C LEU A 292 16.37 8.73 -8.98
N LYS A 293 17.23 9.01 -7.99
CA LYS A 293 18.27 10.05 -8.10
C LYS A 293 19.21 9.78 -9.27
N ASP A 294 19.67 8.54 -9.44
CA ASP A 294 20.53 8.13 -10.54
C ASP A 294 19.84 8.26 -11.90
N GLN A 295 18.62 7.72 -12.04
CA GLN A 295 17.86 7.80 -13.29
C GLN A 295 17.52 9.25 -13.67
N LEU A 296 17.16 10.11 -12.71
CA LEU A 296 16.95 11.54 -12.97
C LEU A 296 18.23 12.23 -13.42
N SER A 297 19.38 11.89 -12.83
CA SER A 297 20.67 12.44 -13.23
C SER A 297 21.02 12.05 -14.67
N ILE A 298 20.81 10.78 -15.04
CA ILE A 298 21.03 10.28 -16.40
C ILE A 298 20.08 10.98 -17.38
N PHE A 299 18.79 11.02 -17.05
CA PHE A 299 17.76 11.63 -17.88
C PHE A 299 18.02 13.11 -18.15
N ASN A 300 18.38 13.87 -17.12
CA ASN A 300 18.69 15.29 -17.23
C ASN A 300 19.95 15.61 -18.04
N GLY A 301 20.83 14.62 -18.23
CA GLY A 301 22.10 14.75 -18.95
C GLY A 301 23.10 15.72 -18.29
N PRO A 302 24.31 15.84 -18.84
CA PRO A 302 25.32 16.77 -18.34
C PRO A 302 24.85 18.24 -18.46
N GLU A 303 25.18 19.08 -17.47
CA GLU A 303 24.76 20.49 -17.39
C GLU A 303 25.37 21.42 -18.47
N VAL A 304 26.15 20.89 -19.39
CA VAL A 304 26.88 21.70 -20.39
C VAL A 304 25.90 22.29 -21.40
N GLY A 305 25.60 23.60 -21.26
CA GLY A 305 24.83 24.38 -22.22
C GLY A 305 23.34 24.56 -21.93
N LYS A 306 22.85 24.26 -20.72
CA LYS A 306 21.46 24.56 -20.34
C LYS A 306 21.24 26.07 -20.25
N ASN A 307 20.62 26.66 -21.27
CA ASN A 307 19.99 27.96 -21.15
C ASN A 307 18.94 27.86 -20.03
N ALA A 308 19.06 28.70 -19.00
CA ALA A 308 18.30 28.67 -17.75
C ALA A 308 16.76 28.82 -17.89
N ASN A 309 16.23 28.95 -19.10
CA ASN A 309 14.83 29.28 -19.35
C ASN A 309 13.92 28.08 -19.68
N ASN A 310 14.42 26.83 -19.67
CA ASN A 310 13.58 25.68 -20.08
C ASN A 310 13.85 24.33 -19.35
N SER A 311 14.55 24.32 -18.21
CA SER A 311 14.75 23.09 -17.43
C SER A 311 13.66 22.94 -16.38
N TYR A 312 12.79 21.94 -16.53
CA TYR A 312 11.85 21.53 -15.48
C TYR A 312 12.66 21.06 -14.27
N GLN A 313 12.50 21.74 -13.13
CA GLN A 313 13.16 21.38 -11.89
C GLN A 313 12.30 20.38 -11.14
N THR A 314 12.67 19.10 -11.20
CA THR A 314 11.95 18.03 -10.50
C THR A 314 12.21 18.11 -8.99
N SER A 315 11.15 18.21 -8.19
CA SER A 315 11.27 18.08 -6.74
C SER A 315 11.16 16.61 -6.31
N LEU A 316 12.17 16.10 -5.61
CA LEU A 316 12.18 14.74 -5.06
C LEU A 316 12.28 14.81 -3.54
N ALA A 317 11.33 14.20 -2.82
CA ALA A 317 11.34 14.14 -1.37
C ALA A 317 11.09 12.72 -0.83
N LEU A 318 11.65 12.49 0.36
CA LEU A 318 11.57 11.25 1.11
C LEU A 318 10.79 11.52 2.39
N VAL A 319 9.68 10.83 2.59
CA VAL A 319 8.79 11.04 3.74
C VAL A 319 8.89 9.85 4.69
N GLN A 320 9.28 10.12 5.93
CA GLN A 320 9.45 9.14 7.00
C GLN A 320 8.56 9.48 8.20
N THR A 321 8.45 8.56 9.14
CA THR A 321 7.84 8.79 10.46
C THR A 321 8.90 8.77 11.55
N ALA A 322 8.52 9.08 12.78
CA ALA A 322 9.40 8.96 13.94
C ALA A 322 9.90 7.51 14.22
N TYR A 323 9.26 6.49 13.64
CA TYR A 323 9.71 5.10 13.75
C TYR A 323 10.90 4.77 12.85
N ALA A 324 11.25 5.65 11.91
CA ALA A 324 12.39 5.45 11.04
C ALA A 324 13.70 5.40 11.85
N ASN A 325 14.61 4.50 11.48
CA ASN A 325 15.91 4.46 12.14
C ASN A 325 16.69 5.74 11.85
N GLY A 326 17.24 6.41 12.88
CA GLY A 326 18.00 7.66 12.68
C GLY A 326 19.15 7.53 11.68
N ALA A 327 19.79 6.35 11.58
CA ALA A 327 20.82 6.09 10.59
C ALA A 327 20.31 6.19 9.14
N SER A 328 19.05 5.82 8.87
CA SER A 328 18.46 5.93 7.54
C SER A 328 18.28 7.41 7.17
N THR A 329 17.71 8.21 8.07
CA THR A 329 17.53 9.65 7.87
C THR A 329 18.87 10.36 7.67
N ASP A 330 19.88 10.04 8.49
CA ASP A 330 21.21 10.64 8.38
C ASP A 330 21.88 10.28 7.05
N TYR A 331 21.81 9.01 6.64
CA TYR A 331 22.33 8.55 5.36
C TYR A 331 21.71 9.31 4.17
N LEU A 332 20.38 9.45 4.16
CA LEU A 332 19.66 10.14 3.08
C LEU A 332 19.99 11.63 3.02
N LYS A 333 20.10 12.30 4.17
CA LYS A 333 20.52 13.71 4.25
C LYS A 333 21.96 13.92 3.77
N GLN A 334 22.88 13.00 4.07
CA GLN A 334 24.25 13.04 3.57
C GLN A 334 24.33 12.91 2.05
N LEU A 335 23.36 12.26 1.43
CA LEU A 335 23.21 12.21 -0.04
C LEU A 335 22.61 13.49 -0.63
N GLY A 336 22.30 14.50 0.19
CA GLY A 336 21.68 15.76 -0.24
C GLY A 336 20.21 15.62 -0.64
N LEU A 337 19.53 14.57 -0.17
CA LEU A 337 18.10 14.36 -0.44
C LEU A 337 17.24 15.04 0.63
N GLU A 338 16.09 15.57 0.20
CA GLU A 338 15.11 16.17 1.11
C GLU A 338 14.38 15.07 1.88
N VAL A 339 14.51 15.08 3.21
CA VAL A 339 13.83 14.14 4.11
C VAL A 339 12.85 14.90 5.00
N VAL A 340 11.59 14.51 4.94
CA VAL A 340 10.48 15.12 5.69
C VAL A 340 9.92 14.12 6.68
N LEU A 341 9.70 14.55 7.92
CA LEU A 341 9.04 13.75 8.95
C LEU A 341 7.56 14.10 9.04
N THR A 342 6.74 13.07 9.18
CA THR A 342 5.28 13.19 9.38
C THR A 342 4.80 12.37 10.57
N PRO A 343 3.62 12.68 11.10
CA PRO A 343 2.81 11.76 11.91
C PRO A 343 2.79 10.32 11.36
N THR A 344 2.73 9.33 12.26
CA THR A 344 2.54 7.92 11.88
C THR A 344 1.19 7.70 11.21
N GLY A 345 1.17 6.82 10.21
CA GLY A 345 -0.01 6.49 9.44
C GLY A 345 0.10 6.97 8.00
N VAL A 346 -0.04 6.02 7.07
CA VAL A 346 0.08 6.17 5.62
C VAL A 346 -0.62 7.41 5.05
N LYS A 347 -1.70 7.87 5.67
CA LYS A 347 -2.42 9.07 5.22
C LYS A 347 -1.59 10.34 5.28
N TYR A 348 -0.82 10.53 6.36
CA TYR A 348 0.03 11.71 6.52
C TYR A 348 1.25 11.63 5.62
N LEU A 349 1.82 10.43 5.50
CA LEU A 349 2.93 10.18 4.58
C LEU A 349 2.51 10.46 3.13
N HIS A 350 1.35 9.93 2.71
CA HIS A 350 0.82 10.09 1.36
C HIS A 350 0.52 11.54 1.02
N GLU A 351 -0.19 12.25 1.91
CA GLU A 351 -0.52 13.68 1.72
C GLU A 351 0.76 14.50 1.54
N LYS A 352 1.76 14.28 2.40
CA LYS A 352 3.01 15.02 2.32
C LYS A 352 3.82 14.65 1.07
N ALA A 353 3.87 13.37 0.69
CA ALA A 353 4.56 12.92 -0.50
C ALA A 353 3.93 13.47 -1.79
N ALA A 354 2.61 13.70 -1.80
CA ALA A 354 1.89 14.25 -2.95
C ALA A 354 2.17 15.74 -3.22
N GLU A 355 2.83 16.46 -2.31
CA GLU A 355 3.25 17.85 -2.52
C GLU A 355 4.43 18.00 -3.50
N PHE A 356 5.10 16.89 -3.83
CA PHE A 356 6.30 16.86 -4.66
C PHE A 356 6.04 16.19 -6.01
N ASP A 357 6.85 16.52 -7.03
CA ASP A 357 6.86 15.81 -8.31
C ASP A 357 7.12 14.32 -8.16
N ILE A 358 8.04 13.96 -7.27
CA ILE A 358 8.29 12.59 -6.85
C ILE A 358 8.36 12.54 -5.34
N GLY A 359 7.39 11.89 -4.71
CA GLY A 359 7.37 11.65 -3.27
C GLY A 359 7.53 10.17 -2.97
N ILE A 360 8.58 9.79 -2.25
CA ILE A 360 8.77 8.41 -1.77
C ILE A 360 8.44 8.37 -0.29
N TYR A 361 7.56 7.47 0.13
CA TYR A 361 7.27 7.31 1.55
C TYR A 361 7.21 5.84 1.93
N PHE A 362 7.81 5.49 3.06
CA PHE A 362 7.70 4.17 3.68
C PHE A 362 7.69 4.32 5.19
N GLU A 363 6.86 3.52 5.84
CA GLU A 363 7.01 3.23 7.27
C GLU A 363 7.95 2.04 7.43
N ALA A 364 8.66 1.96 8.56
CA ALA A 364 9.56 0.84 8.88
C ALA A 364 8.86 -0.52 8.75
N ASN A 365 7.53 -0.59 8.99
CA ASN A 365 6.71 -1.79 8.82
C ASN A 365 6.55 -2.28 7.37
N GLY A 366 7.18 -1.64 6.39
CA GLY A 366 7.14 -2.06 4.98
C GLY A 366 5.94 -1.56 4.19
N HIS A 367 5.03 -0.78 4.79
CA HIS A 367 3.99 -0.06 4.06
C HIS A 367 4.59 1.21 3.45
N GLY A 368 4.43 1.41 2.15
CA GLY A 368 4.89 2.63 1.50
C GLY A 368 4.51 2.70 0.04
N ALA A 369 4.77 3.85 -0.59
CA ALA A 369 4.65 4.03 -2.02
C ALA A 369 5.57 5.11 -2.62
N ILE A 370 5.70 5.08 -3.95
CA ILE A 370 6.23 6.19 -4.73
C ILE A 370 5.07 6.89 -5.44
N LEU A 371 4.96 8.20 -5.24
CA LEU A 371 4.00 9.06 -5.92
C LEU A 371 4.70 9.89 -6.98
N PHE A 372 4.03 10.08 -8.11
CA PHE A 372 4.48 10.93 -9.19
C PHE A 372 3.37 11.94 -9.50
N SER A 373 3.70 13.22 -9.57
CA SER A 373 2.74 14.26 -9.91
C SER A 373 2.30 14.13 -11.38
N ASP A 374 1.04 14.45 -11.68
CA ASP A 374 0.55 14.40 -13.07
C ASP A 374 1.32 15.39 -13.97
N ASN A 375 1.77 16.52 -13.41
CA ASN A 375 2.61 17.50 -14.12
C ASN A 375 3.97 16.89 -14.52
N PHE A 376 4.62 16.21 -13.59
CA PHE A 376 5.90 15.54 -13.85
C PHE A 376 5.73 14.42 -14.88
N LEU A 377 4.68 13.59 -14.74
CA LEU A 377 4.41 12.50 -15.69
C LEU A 377 4.15 13.04 -17.10
N SER A 378 3.33 14.08 -17.25
CA SER A 378 3.05 14.69 -18.55
C SER A 378 4.32 15.27 -19.21
N TRP A 379 5.17 15.92 -18.41
CA TRP A 379 6.47 16.41 -18.87
C TRP A 379 7.40 15.28 -19.29
N LEU A 380 7.51 14.23 -18.48
CA LEU A 380 8.34 13.05 -18.73
C LEU A 380 7.90 12.31 -19.99
N GLU A 381 6.59 12.12 -20.20
CA GLU A 381 6.03 11.50 -21.41
C GLU A 381 6.35 12.32 -22.66
N THR A 382 6.20 13.65 -22.59
CA THR A 382 6.53 14.56 -23.70
C THR A 382 8.01 14.43 -24.07
N LYS A 383 8.90 14.47 -23.08
CA LYS A 383 10.35 14.31 -23.29
C LYS A 383 10.72 12.93 -23.81
N ASN A 384 10.06 11.87 -23.33
CA ASN A 384 10.26 10.53 -23.84
C ASN A 384 9.92 10.47 -25.34
N ASN A 385 8.78 11.01 -25.75
CA ASN A 385 8.37 11.04 -27.16
C ASN A 385 9.31 11.85 -28.06
N GLU A 386 9.84 12.98 -27.57
CA GLU A 386 10.89 13.75 -28.25
C GLU A 386 12.17 12.92 -28.43
N LEU A 387 12.60 12.20 -27.39
CA LEU A 387 13.78 11.34 -27.45
C LEU A 387 13.58 10.17 -28.41
N SER A 388 12.41 9.52 -28.40
CA SER A 388 12.07 8.41 -29.31
C SER A 388 11.98 8.84 -30.77
N SER A 389 11.58 10.08 -31.06
CA SER A 389 11.41 10.60 -32.44
C SER A 389 12.67 11.27 -33.00
N SER A 390 13.72 11.40 -32.19
CA SER A 390 15.01 12.00 -32.56
C SER A 390 16.07 10.93 -32.85
N SER A 391 17.26 11.34 -33.31
CA SER A 391 18.44 10.45 -33.40
C SER A 391 18.94 9.93 -32.03
N SER A 392 18.26 10.30 -30.94
CA SER A 392 18.58 9.90 -29.55
C SER A 392 17.76 8.69 -29.08
N GLU A 393 17.02 8.04 -29.99
CA GLU A 393 16.35 6.77 -29.68
C GLU A 393 17.38 5.74 -29.19
N GLY A 394 17.06 5.10 -28.06
CA GLY A 394 17.96 4.12 -27.42
C GLY A 394 19.15 4.72 -26.66
N SER A 395 19.27 6.05 -26.58
CA SER A 395 20.24 6.72 -25.71
C SER A 395 20.01 6.41 -24.23
N ASP A 396 21.01 6.66 -23.39
CA ASP A 396 20.89 6.51 -21.93
C ASP A 396 19.79 7.40 -21.35
N GLN A 397 19.60 8.61 -21.90
CA GLN A 397 18.50 9.51 -21.53
C GLN A 397 17.14 8.91 -21.86
N HIS A 398 16.97 8.35 -23.07
CA HIS A 398 15.73 7.68 -23.47
C HIS A 398 15.45 6.47 -22.56
N LYS A 399 16.47 5.66 -22.29
CA LYS A 399 16.36 4.49 -21.39
C LYS A 399 15.99 4.90 -19.97
N ALA A 400 16.59 5.97 -19.43
CA ALA A 400 16.24 6.50 -18.12
C ALA A 400 14.79 7.01 -18.07
N ALA A 401 14.32 7.71 -19.12
CA ALA A 401 12.93 8.14 -19.22
C ALA A 401 11.95 6.95 -19.19
N LEU A 402 12.24 5.90 -19.97
CA LEU A 402 11.46 4.66 -19.98
C LEU A 402 11.43 3.99 -18.61
N ARG A 403 12.56 3.92 -17.89
CA ARG A 403 12.61 3.35 -16.54
C ARG A 403 11.83 4.17 -15.52
N LEU A 404 11.90 5.50 -15.57
CA LEU A 404 11.11 6.38 -14.70
C LEU A 404 9.61 6.19 -14.95
N LEU A 405 9.17 6.13 -16.21
CA LEU A 405 7.77 5.84 -16.59
C LEU A 405 7.33 4.42 -16.20
N ALA A 406 8.25 3.46 -16.21
CA ALA A 406 7.96 2.09 -15.78
C ALA A 406 7.79 2.02 -14.26
N VAL A 407 8.67 2.66 -13.48
CA VAL A 407 8.55 2.70 -12.02
C VAL A 407 7.27 3.42 -11.58
N SER A 408 6.83 4.46 -12.28
CA SER A 408 5.55 5.12 -11.97
C SER A 408 4.30 4.26 -12.23
N LYS A 409 4.47 3.14 -12.96
CA LYS A 409 3.42 2.16 -13.27
C LYS A 409 3.56 0.86 -12.46
N LEU A 410 4.73 0.62 -11.88
CA LEU A 410 4.93 -0.51 -10.97
C LEU A 410 4.30 -0.22 -9.61
N ILE A 411 3.88 -1.29 -8.95
CA ILE A 411 3.40 -1.25 -7.57
C ILE A 411 4.56 -1.70 -6.69
N ASN A 412 4.67 -1.10 -5.51
CA ASN A 412 5.87 -1.09 -4.67
C ASN A 412 6.52 -2.46 -4.46
N GLN A 413 5.74 -3.53 -4.36
CA GLN A 413 6.28 -4.87 -4.15
C GLN A 413 7.07 -5.42 -5.34
N ALA A 414 6.72 -5.03 -6.57
CA ALA A 414 7.41 -5.49 -7.78
C ALA A 414 8.62 -4.61 -8.15
N VAL A 415 8.70 -3.39 -7.61
CA VAL A 415 9.76 -2.42 -7.93
C VAL A 415 11.12 -2.85 -7.36
N VAL A 416 11.15 -3.43 -6.16
CA VAL A 416 12.40 -3.72 -5.43
C VAL A 416 13.29 -4.69 -6.20
N ASP A 417 12.78 -5.86 -6.60
CA ASP A 417 13.59 -6.85 -7.32
C ASP A 417 14.03 -6.35 -8.70
N ALA A 418 13.20 -5.57 -9.39
CA ALA A 418 13.57 -4.96 -10.66
C ALA A 418 14.77 -4.00 -10.49
N ILE A 419 14.75 -3.16 -9.45
CA ILE A 419 15.85 -2.24 -9.14
C ILE A 419 17.10 -2.99 -8.69
N LEU A 420 16.98 -3.99 -7.81
CA LEU A 420 18.13 -4.77 -7.35
C LEU A 420 18.84 -5.47 -8.51
N GLN A 421 18.09 -6.06 -9.44
CA GLN A 421 18.64 -6.67 -10.65
C GLN A 421 19.29 -5.62 -11.56
N HIS A 422 18.62 -4.50 -11.81
CA HIS A 422 19.17 -3.39 -12.61
C HIS A 422 20.50 -2.87 -12.04
N MET A 423 20.56 -2.69 -10.72
CA MET A 423 21.76 -2.21 -10.02
C MET A 423 22.83 -3.30 -9.85
N GLY A 424 22.51 -4.58 -10.06
CA GLY A 424 23.37 -5.72 -9.78
C GLY A 424 23.71 -5.86 -8.29
N TRP A 425 22.77 -5.55 -7.39
CA TRP A 425 23.00 -5.53 -5.94
C TRP A 425 22.54 -6.82 -5.28
N SER A 426 23.39 -7.36 -4.41
CA SER A 426 22.98 -8.40 -3.45
C SER A 426 22.21 -7.78 -2.29
N ILE A 427 21.44 -8.60 -1.57
CA ILE A 427 20.76 -8.15 -0.34
C ILE A 427 21.76 -7.62 0.69
N HIS A 428 22.96 -8.19 0.78
CA HIS A 428 24.00 -7.72 1.71
C HIS A 428 24.55 -6.34 1.32
N LYS A 429 24.77 -6.09 0.02
CA LYS A 429 25.18 -4.76 -0.45
C LYS A 429 24.11 -3.71 -0.18
N TRP A 430 22.84 -4.06 -0.42
CA TRP A 430 21.71 -3.19 -0.13
C TRP A 430 21.55 -2.94 1.37
N ASN A 431 21.62 -3.97 2.21
CA ASN A 431 21.52 -3.79 3.65
C ASN A 431 22.69 -2.95 4.20
N GLY A 432 23.87 -3.08 3.60
CA GLY A 432 25.08 -2.34 3.94
C GLY A 432 25.12 -0.87 3.51
N LEU A 433 24.03 -0.29 2.96
CA LEU A 433 23.97 1.15 2.65
C LEU A 433 24.25 2.02 3.89
N TYR A 434 23.75 1.59 5.05
CA TYR A 434 23.99 2.19 6.36
C TYR A 434 23.78 1.13 7.44
N GLN A 435 24.35 1.35 8.61
CA GLN A 435 24.12 0.47 9.76
C GLN A 435 23.06 1.08 10.66
N ASP A 436 21.98 0.35 10.90
CA ASP A 436 20.92 0.77 11.82
C ASP A 436 21.48 1.01 13.22
N LEU A 437 21.05 2.11 13.85
CA LEU A 437 21.26 2.32 15.27
C LEU A 437 20.48 1.25 16.07
N PRO A 438 21.03 0.72 17.17
CA PRO A 438 20.30 -0.19 18.04
C PRO A 438 18.97 0.44 18.49
N SER A 439 17.85 -0.21 18.16
CA SER A 439 16.50 0.27 18.47
C SER A 439 15.64 -0.85 19.08
N ARG A 440 14.62 -0.46 19.84
CA ARG A 440 13.65 -1.38 20.44
C ARG A 440 12.28 -0.73 20.52
N GLN A 441 11.27 -1.42 19.99
CA GLN A 441 9.86 -1.04 20.14
C GLN A 441 9.19 -1.98 21.14
N LEU A 442 8.42 -1.43 22.07
CA LEU A 442 7.68 -2.18 23.08
C LEU A 442 6.22 -1.74 23.09
N LYS A 443 5.30 -2.69 23.16
CA LYS A 443 3.88 -2.41 23.38
C LYS A 443 3.59 -2.46 24.88
N LEU A 444 3.17 -1.34 25.45
CA LEU A 444 2.74 -1.25 26.84
C LEU A 444 1.21 -1.27 26.91
N ASN A 445 0.65 -2.19 27.67
CA ASN A 445 -0.79 -2.21 27.94
C ASN A 445 -1.08 -1.23 29.08
N ILE A 446 -1.89 -0.21 28.80
CA ILE A 446 -2.32 0.79 29.79
C ILE A 446 -3.82 0.66 30.04
N TYR A 447 -4.25 0.96 31.26
CA TYR A 447 -5.65 0.84 31.68
C TYR A 447 -6.55 1.94 31.08
N GLU A 448 -6.02 3.15 30.87
CA GLU A 448 -6.70 4.26 30.20
C GLU A 448 -5.76 4.94 29.20
N GLU A 449 -6.15 4.99 27.91
CA GLU A 449 -5.36 5.61 26.84
C GLU A 449 -5.30 7.14 26.94
N GLY A 450 -6.27 7.78 27.62
CA GLY A 450 -6.34 9.23 27.78
C GLY A 450 -5.30 9.86 28.71
N ALA A 451 -4.46 9.05 29.39
CA ALA A 451 -3.45 9.52 30.33
C ALA A 451 -2.08 9.85 29.69
N LEU A 452 -1.87 9.48 28.42
CA LEU A 452 -0.66 9.82 27.66
C LEU A 452 -0.92 11.11 26.87
N TYR A 453 -0.49 12.25 27.43
CA TYR A 453 -0.61 13.56 26.81
C TYR A 453 0.72 13.96 26.16
N ASP A 454 0.81 13.88 24.83
CA ASP A 454 1.88 14.55 24.07
C ASP A 454 1.27 15.70 23.23
N PRO A 455 1.54 16.98 23.60
CA PRO A 455 1.01 18.13 22.89
C PRO A 455 1.60 18.32 21.47
N GLN A 456 2.68 17.62 21.09
CA GLN A 456 3.21 17.63 19.72
C GLN A 456 2.60 16.54 18.82
N GLU A 457 2.08 15.44 19.40
CA GLU A 457 1.50 14.32 18.65
C GLU A 457 -0.02 14.40 18.43
N GLN A 458 -0.75 15.44 18.82
CA GLN A 458 -2.23 15.42 18.76
C GLN A 458 -2.87 15.47 17.34
N LYS A 459 -2.08 15.27 16.27
CA LYS A 459 -2.60 14.83 14.96
C LYS A 459 -2.44 13.32 14.71
N MET A 460 -1.75 12.54 15.56
CA MET A 460 -1.13 11.26 15.21
C MET A 460 -1.95 9.97 15.43
N TRP A 461 -3.09 9.96 16.14
CA TRP A 461 -3.65 8.68 16.62
C TRP A 461 -5.14 8.38 16.36
N LEU A 462 -5.84 9.17 15.53
CA LEU A 462 -7.15 8.76 14.98
C LEU A 462 -6.98 8.30 13.53
N GLY A 463 -6.71 7.01 13.34
CA GLY A 463 -6.46 6.44 12.02
C GLY A 463 -6.53 4.91 12.00
N CYS A 464 -7.53 4.33 12.66
CA CYS A 464 -7.86 2.91 12.49
C CYS A 464 -9.36 2.74 12.70
N MET A 465 -10.07 2.68 11.57
CA MET A 465 -11.52 2.72 11.39
C MET A 465 -12.33 1.65 12.17
N LEU A 466 -11.70 0.74 12.93
CA LEU A 466 -12.38 -0.33 13.69
C LEU A 466 -11.72 -0.72 15.03
N LYS A 467 -10.73 0.02 15.55
CA LYS A 467 -10.10 -0.32 16.85
C LYS A 467 -11.05 -0.18 18.05
N HIS A 468 -12.16 0.55 17.88
CA HIS A 468 -13.14 0.80 18.94
C HIS A 468 -14.14 -0.35 19.18
N LEU A 469 -14.24 -1.33 18.27
CA LEU A 469 -15.18 -2.46 18.41
C LEU A 469 -14.91 -3.36 19.64
N HIS A 470 -13.68 -3.33 20.19
CA HIS A 470 -13.32 -4.20 21.32
C HIS A 470 -13.57 -3.62 22.71
N LYS A 471 -13.83 -2.31 22.85
CA LYS A 471 -13.75 -1.63 24.17
C LYS A 471 -15.05 -1.10 24.75
N LYS A 472 -16.18 -1.16 24.05
CA LYS A 472 -17.48 -0.69 24.58
C LYS A 472 -18.51 -1.81 24.57
N GLN A 473 -18.42 -2.72 25.55
CA GLN A 473 -19.61 -3.40 26.04
C GLN A 473 -20.21 -2.54 27.17
N PRO A 474 -21.48 -2.13 27.08
CA PRO A 474 -22.17 -1.58 28.25
C PRO A 474 -22.44 -2.72 29.24
N ILE A 475 -22.25 -2.42 30.53
CA ILE A 475 -22.66 -3.24 31.68
C ILE A 475 -24.18 -3.48 31.65
#